data_AF-A0A4Y2JFC5-F1
#
_entry.id   AF-A0A4Y2JFC5-F1
#
_cell.length_a   1.000
_cell.length_b   1.000
_cell.length_c   1.000
_cell.angle_alpha   90.00
_cell.angle_beta   90.00
_cell.angle_gamma   90.00
#
_symmetry.space_group_name_H-M   'P 1'
#
loop_
_entity.id
_entity.type
_entity.pdbx_description
1 polymer ?
#
loop_
_entity_poly.entity_id
_entity_poly.type
_entity_poly.pdbx_seq_one_letter_code
_entity_poly.pdbx_strand_id
1 'polypeptide(L)'
;MYTIEWQKRGLPHAHILIWLKDSLHVHRVDDFISAEIPNPQEDPDLFCIVTKQMVHGPCGSINPRSPCMKDGICTKRYPRHFLKETQTGQDGYPLYRHRSSQDGGFTANINFRGSEVSVDNTWIVPYCP
;
A
#
# COMPACT_ATOMS: atom_id res chain seq x y z
N MET A 1 11.34 12.97 -19.90
CA MET A 1 10.72 14.26 -19.54
C MET A 1 9.91 14.01 -18.27
N TYR A 2 10.31 14.59 -17.14
CA TYR A 2 9.54 14.52 -15.90
C TYR A 2 8.94 15.89 -15.62
N THR A 3 7.68 15.95 -15.23
CA THR A 3 7.00 17.18 -14.84
C THR A 3 6.71 17.07 -13.36
N ILE A 4 7.30 17.94 -12.54
CA ILE A 4 6.97 18.04 -11.12
C ILE A 4 5.88 19.10 -11.00
N GLU A 5 4.64 18.67 -10.78
CA GLU A 5 3.52 19.58 -10.53
C GLU A 5 3.30 19.75 -9.03
N TRP A 6 3.33 20.99 -8.57
CA TRP A 6 3.05 21.36 -7.18
C TRP A 6 1.57 21.74 -7.05
N GLN A 7 0.71 20.78 -6.72
CA GLN A 7 -0.72 21.03 -6.54
C GLN A 7 -0.98 21.61 -5.14
N LYS A 8 -1.42 22.87 -5.08
CA LYS A 8 -1.86 23.53 -3.83
C LYS A 8 -3.20 22.93 -3.36
N ARG A 9 -3.19 21.75 -2.73
CA ARG A 9 -4.27 21.19 -1.87
C ARG A 9 -3.86 19.80 -1.33
N GLY A 10 -3.03 19.73 -0.28
CA GLY A 10 -2.77 18.49 0.46
C GLY A 10 -1.29 18.22 0.78
N LEU A 11 -1.03 17.04 1.35
CA LEU A 11 0.33 16.51 1.60
C LEU A 11 1.16 16.55 0.30
N PRO A 12 2.51 16.69 0.39
CA PRO A 12 3.38 16.69 -0.78
C PRO A 12 3.14 15.43 -1.64
N HIS A 13 2.84 15.62 -2.92
CA HIS A 13 2.71 14.53 -3.90
C HIS A 13 3.30 14.97 -5.24
N ALA A 14 3.77 14.00 -6.03
CA ALA A 14 4.29 14.23 -7.37
C ALA A 14 3.69 13.18 -8.32
N HIS A 15 3.34 13.60 -9.54
CA HIS A 15 2.96 12.70 -10.62
C HIS A 15 4.19 12.45 -11.50
N ILE A 16 4.71 11.22 -11.49
CA ILE A 16 5.88 10.84 -12.30
C ILE A 16 5.39 9.90 -13.41
N LEU A 17 5.45 10.35 -14.66
CA LEU A 17 5.17 9.51 -15.83
C LEU A 17 6.48 8.92 -16.36
N ILE A 18 6.54 7.59 -16.46
CA ILE A 18 7.68 6.83 -16.98
C ILE A 18 7.26 6.15 -18.28
N TRP A 19 8.01 6.40 -19.35
CA TRP A 19 7.85 5.71 -20.62
C TRP A 19 8.92 4.62 -20.70
N LEU A 20 8.48 3.37 -20.72
CA LEU A 20 9.38 2.23 -20.84
C LEU A 20 9.61 1.93 -22.32
N LYS A 21 10.88 1.61 -22.67
CA LYS A 21 11.26 1.24 -24.04
C LYS A 21 10.58 -0.07 -24.45
N ASP A 22 10.50 -1.01 -23.51
CA ASP A 22 9.86 -2.31 -23.67
C ASP A 22 8.54 -2.32 -22.89
N SER A 23 7.55 -3.09 -23.36
CA SER A 23 6.28 -3.24 -22.67
C SER A 23 6.49 -3.89 -21.29
N LEU A 24 6.03 -3.23 -20.23
CA LEU A 24 5.97 -3.84 -18.91
C LEU A 24 4.84 -4.87 -18.90
N HIS A 25 5.19 -6.13 -18.77
CA HIS A 25 4.20 -7.14 -18.42
C HIS A 25 3.82 -7.01 -16.95
N VAL A 26 2.55 -7.27 -16.63
CA VAL A 26 1.98 -7.13 -15.28
C VAL A 26 2.79 -7.89 -14.22
N HIS A 27 3.36 -9.04 -14.57
CA HIS A 27 4.20 -9.83 -13.67
C HIS A 27 5.48 -9.11 -13.21
N ARG A 28 5.92 -8.07 -13.91
CA ARG A 28 7.10 -7.26 -13.55
C ARG A 28 6.75 -6.03 -12.72
N VAL A 29 5.46 -5.75 -12.49
CA VAL A 29 5.05 -4.62 -11.63
C VAL A 29 5.59 -4.80 -10.22
N ASP A 30 5.57 -6.04 -9.74
CA ASP A 30 6.06 -6.43 -8.41
C ASP A 30 7.57 -6.21 -8.24
N ASP A 31 8.34 -6.02 -9.33
CA ASP A 31 9.77 -5.69 -9.28
C ASP A 31 10.01 -4.23 -8.87
N PHE A 32 9.03 -3.35 -9.06
CA PHE A 32 9.16 -1.90 -8.88
C PHE A 32 8.20 -1.33 -7.84
N ILE A 33 7.08 -2.00 -7.60
CA ILE A 33 6.05 -1.56 -6.67
C ILE A 33 5.68 -2.72 -5.76
N SER A 34 5.81 -2.50 -4.46
CA SER A 34 5.36 -3.44 -3.44
C SER A 34 4.16 -2.86 -2.71
N ALA A 35 3.22 -3.71 -2.31
CA ALA A 35 2.17 -3.37 -1.36
C ALA A 35 2.17 -4.36 -0.19
N GLU A 36 3.37 -4.79 0.22
CA GLU A 36 3.59 -5.81 1.23
C GLU A 36 4.49 -5.26 2.36
N ILE A 37 4.36 -5.83 3.55
CA ILE A 37 5.28 -5.60 4.66
C ILE A 37 6.61 -6.30 4.31
N PRO A 38 7.76 -5.58 4.30
CA PRO A 38 9.07 -6.17 4.06
C PRO A 38 9.42 -7.25 5.07
N ASN A 39 10.35 -8.13 4.71
CA ASN A 39 10.88 -9.10 5.66
C ASN A 39 11.73 -8.37 6.72
N PRO A 40 11.34 -8.40 8.01
CA PRO A 40 12.06 -7.68 9.07
C PRO A 40 13.47 -8.21 9.34
N GLN A 41 13.81 -9.42 8.87
CA GLN A 41 15.15 -10.00 9.01
C GLN A 41 16.07 -9.64 7.84
N GLU A 42 15.53 -9.48 6.64
CA GLU A 42 16.32 -9.16 5.43
C GLU A 42 16.49 -7.65 5.26
N ASP A 43 15.44 -6.87 5.54
CA ASP A 43 15.46 -5.42 5.43
C ASP A 43 14.70 -4.76 6.61
N PRO A 44 15.34 -4.68 7.79
CA PRO A 44 14.73 -4.09 8.98
C PRO A 44 14.44 -2.58 8.82
N ASP A 45 15.23 -1.87 8.02
CA ASP A 45 15.07 -0.43 7.81
C ASP A 45 13.83 -0.15 6.97
N LEU A 46 13.68 -0.85 5.83
CA LEU A 46 12.48 -0.74 5.01
C LEU A 46 11.24 -1.23 5.77
N PHE A 47 11.35 -2.31 6.55
CA PHE A 47 10.27 -2.75 7.43
C PHE A 47 9.82 -1.63 8.38
N CYS A 48 10.77 -0.96 9.05
CA CYS A 48 10.50 0.15 9.96
C CYS A 48 9.84 1.35 9.25
N ILE A 49 10.29 1.67 8.04
CA ILE A 49 9.72 2.75 7.22
C ILE A 49 8.29 2.40 6.80
N VAL A 50 8.09 1.22 6.20
CA VAL A 50 6.78 0.78 5.68
C VAL A 50 5.75 0.68 6.79
N THR A 51 6.10 0.07 7.93
CA THR A 51 5.16 -0.07 9.07
C THR A 51 4.78 1.27 9.69
N LYS A 52 5.63 2.30 9.60
CA LYS A 52 5.33 3.64 10.11
C LYS A 52 4.62 4.55 9.11
N GLN A 53 4.92 4.42 7.82
CA GLN A 53 4.55 5.43 6.81
C GLN A 53 3.62 4.90 5.73
N MET A 54 3.68 3.60 5.41
CA MET A 54 2.95 3.00 4.30
C MET A 54 1.78 2.13 4.76
N VAL A 55 1.52 2.03 6.06
CA VAL A 55 0.27 1.43 6.55
C VAL A 55 -0.87 2.42 6.36
N HIS A 56 -1.91 2.02 5.63
CA HIS A 56 -3.16 2.75 5.61
C HIS A 56 -3.67 2.84 7.05
N GLY A 57 -3.79 4.08 7.54
CA GLY A 57 -4.16 4.31 8.93
C GLY A 57 -5.42 3.53 9.30
N PRO A 58 -5.49 2.95 10.52
CA PRO A 58 -6.64 2.17 10.93
C PRO A 58 -7.94 2.93 10.65
N CYS A 59 -8.86 2.23 9.99
CA CYS A 59 -10.16 2.72 9.58
C CYS A 59 -11.19 1.58 9.73
N GLY A 60 -12.39 1.75 9.19
CA GLY A 60 -13.45 0.75 9.36
C GLY A 60 -13.94 0.72 10.80
N SER A 61 -14.15 -0.49 11.33
CA SER A 61 -14.57 -0.70 12.71
C SER A 61 -13.55 -0.21 13.74
N ILE A 62 -12.24 -0.25 13.40
CA ILE A 62 -11.15 0.16 14.30
C ILE A 62 -11.17 1.69 14.52
N ASN A 63 -11.52 2.45 13.47
CA ASN A 63 -11.63 3.90 13.55
C ASN A 63 -12.70 4.42 12.57
N PRO A 64 -13.97 4.42 12.98
CA PRO A 64 -15.08 4.86 12.13
C PRO A 64 -15.02 6.37 11.79
N ARG A 65 -14.24 7.14 12.56
CA ARG A 65 -14.06 8.58 12.38
C ARG A 65 -12.86 8.94 11.47
N SER A 66 -12.20 7.95 10.86
CA SER A 66 -11.10 8.22 9.93
C SER A 66 -11.61 9.06 8.74
N PRO A 67 -10.84 10.05 8.23
CA PRO A 67 -11.26 10.89 7.10
C PRO A 67 -11.59 10.11 5.82
N CYS A 68 -11.07 8.88 5.68
CA CYS A 68 -11.37 8.01 4.55
C CYS A 68 -12.75 7.33 4.66
N MET A 69 -13.42 7.38 5.80
CA MET A 69 -14.70 6.71 6.04
C MET A 69 -15.87 7.53 5.49
N LYS A 70 -16.75 6.88 4.74
CA LYS A 70 -18.03 7.42 4.29
C LYS A 70 -19.07 6.31 4.28
N ASP A 71 -20.25 6.55 4.85
CA ASP A 71 -21.35 5.59 4.92
C ASP A 71 -20.93 4.22 5.52
N GLY A 72 -20.03 4.26 6.51
CA GLY A 72 -19.49 3.05 7.18
C GLY A 72 -18.43 2.29 6.39
N ILE A 73 -18.04 2.76 5.20
CA ILE A 73 -17.08 2.09 4.31
C ILE A 73 -15.85 2.98 4.12
N CYS A 74 -14.66 2.38 4.06
CA CYS A 74 -13.46 3.10 3.64
C CYS A 74 -13.56 3.43 2.16
N THR A 75 -13.63 4.72 1.81
CA THR A 75 -13.68 5.20 0.41
C THR A 75 -12.43 4.82 -0.39
N LYS A 76 -11.33 4.50 0.29
CA LYS A 76 -10.10 3.98 -0.32
C LYS A 76 -10.10 2.45 -0.44
N ARG A 77 -11.16 1.77 0.02
CA ARG A 77 -11.39 0.31 0.01
C ARG A 77 -10.30 -0.49 0.74
N TYR A 78 -9.94 -0.02 1.94
CA TYR A 78 -9.10 -0.76 2.88
C TYR A 78 -9.96 -1.42 3.97
N PRO A 79 -9.54 -2.61 4.47
CA PRO A 79 -8.40 -3.41 3.99
C PRO A 79 -8.60 -3.94 2.56
N ARG A 80 -7.50 -4.15 1.83
CA ARG A 80 -7.48 -4.74 0.48
C ARG A 80 -7.76 -6.24 0.54
N HIS A 81 -8.02 -6.85 -0.62
CA HIS A 81 -8.07 -8.31 -0.72
C HIS A 81 -6.65 -8.87 -0.82
N PHE A 82 -6.44 -10.05 -0.24
CA PHE A 82 -5.21 -10.80 -0.50
C PHE A 82 -5.16 -11.23 -1.96
N LEU A 83 -3.99 -11.03 -2.58
CA LEU A 83 -3.69 -11.39 -3.95
C LEU A 83 -2.26 -11.91 -4.01
N LYS A 84 -2.05 -13.06 -4.65
CA LYS A 84 -0.72 -13.69 -4.76
C LYS A 84 0.20 -13.00 -5.77
N GLU A 85 -0.37 -12.29 -6.73
CA GLU A 85 0.33 -11.58 -7.80
C GLU A 85 -0.47 -10.34 -8.19
N THR A 86 0.22 -9.32 -8.69
CA THR A 86 -0.44 -8.14 -9.24
C THR A 86 -1.25 -8.49 -10.49
N GLN A 87 -2.45 -7.91 -10.62
CA GLN A 87 -3.37 -8.15 -11.74
C GLN A 87 -3.83 -6.83 -12.36
N THR A 88 -4.23 -6.84 -13.63
CA THR A 88 -4.88 -5.69 -14.24
C THR A 88 -6.33 -5.60 -13.74
N GLY A 89 -6.71 -4.47 -13.15
CA GLY A 89 -8.07 -4.19 -12.74
C GLY A 89 -9.00 -3.91 -13.93
N GLN A 90 -10.30 -4.10 -13.72
CA GLN A 90 -11.35 -3.87 -14.73
C GLN A 90 -11.46 -2.40 -15.18
N ASP A 91 -10.97 -1.47 -14.35
CA ASP A 91 -10.94 -0.03 -14.61
C ASP A 91 -9.58 0.45 -15.15
N GLY A 92 -8.67 -0.47 -15.48
CA GLY A 92 -7.32 -0.17 -15.97
C GLY A 92 -6.31 0.14 -14.87
N TYR A 93 -6.70 0.16 -13.59
CA TYR A 93 -5.77 0.31 -12.47
C TYR A 93 -5.23 -1.05 -12.02
N PRO A 94 -3.94 -1.16 -11.66
CA PRO A 94 -3.40 -2.41 -11.14
C PRO A 94 -3.99 -2.75 -9.77
N LEU A 95 -4.34 -4.02 -9.59
CA LEU A 95 -4.64 -4.63 -8.31
C LEU A 95 -3.35 -5.25 -7.80
N TYR A 96 -2.70 -4.59 -6.85
CA TYR A 96 -1.38 -5.00 -6.35
C TYR A 96 -1.43 -6.31 -5.57
N ARG A 97 -0.29 -7.02 -5.59
CA ARG A 97 -0.05 -8.19 -4.73
C ARG A 97 -0.11 -7.80 -3.25
N HIS A 98 -0.90 -8.55 -2.49
CA HIS A 98 -0.95 -8.51 -1.03
C HIS A 98 -0.97 -9.95 -0.54
N ARG A 99 0.19 -10.56 -0.24
CA ARG A 99 0.21 -11.98 0.17
C ARG A 99 -0.35 -12.16 1.57
N SER A 100 -1.09 -13.25 1.77
CA SER A 100 -1.48 -13.71 3.09
C SER A 100 -0.27 -14.31 3.82
N SER A 101 -0.37 -14.52 5.14
CA SER A 101 0.69 -15.22 5.88
C SER A 101 0.93 -16.65 5.42
N GLN A 102 -0.10 -17.32 4.86
CA GLN A 102 0.05 -18.65 4.26
C GLN A 102 0.85 -18.63 2.95
N ASP A 103 0.88 -17.47 2.28
CA ASP A 103 1.64 -17.25 1.04
C ASP A 103 2.98 -16.52 1.30
N GLY A 104 3.43 -16.46 2.56
CA GLY A 104 4.70 -15.82 2.94
C GLY A 104 4.61 -14.30 3.21
N GLY A 105 3.40 -13.76 3.38
CA GLY A 105 3.20 -12.37 3.81
C GLY A 105 3.49 -12.16 5.29
N PHE A 106 4.06 -11.01 5.64
CA PHE A 106 4.34 -10.64 7.02
C PHE A 106 3.19 -9.88 7.67
N THR A 107 3.21 -9.82 9.00
CA THR A 107 2.36 -8.96 9.79
C THR A 107 3.23 -8.04 10.63
N ALA A 108 2.66 -6.92 11.08
CA ALA A 108 3.32 -5.98 11.96
C ALA A 108 2.33 -5.46 13.00
N ASN A 109 2.86 -5.04 14.15
CA ASN A 109 2.10 -4.33 15.15
C ASN A 109 2.42 -2.84 15.06
N ILE A 110 1.39 -2.01 14.95
CA ILE A 110 1.51 -0.55 14.93
C ILE A 110 0.85 0.06 16.16
N ASN A 111 1.39 1.17 16.66
CA ASN A 111 0.73 1.94 17.68
C ASN A 111 -0.30 2.88 17.04
N PHE A 112 -1.57 2.72 17.41
CA PHE A 112 -2.64 3.62 17.04
C PHE A 112 -3.32 4.16 18.29
N ARG A 113 -3.14 5.46 18.56
CA ARG A 113 -3.73 6.18 19.70
C ARG A 113 -3.43 5.52 21.06
N GLY A 114 -2.23 4.99 21.23
CA GLY A 114 -1.80 4.32 22.47
C GLY A 114 -2.18 2.85 22.57
N SER A 115 -2.94 2.32 21.61
CA SER A 115 -3.27 0.89 21.51
C SER A 115 -2.43 0.23 20.42
N GLU A 116 -1.99 -1.00 20.67
CA GLU A 116 -1.34 -1.82 19.64
C GLU A 116 -2.39 -2.44 18.72
N VAL A 117 -2.20 -2.31 17.40
CA VAL A 117 -3.06 -2.87 16.36
C VAL A 117 -2.20 -3.72 15.44
N SER A 118 -2.59 -4.99 15.28
CA SER A 118 -1.94 -5.88 14.33
C SER A 118 -2.47 -5.59 12.92
N VAL A 119 -1.54 -5.42 11.97
CA VAL A 119 -1.81 -5.16 10.56
C VAL A 119 -1.07 -6.18 9.70
N ASP A 120 -1.69 -6.53 8.58
CA ASP A 120 -1.13 -7.41 7.56
C ASP A 120 -0.98 -6.65 6.23
N ASN A 121 -0.55 -7.35 5.19
CA ASN A 121 -0.38 -6.79 3.85
C ASN A 121 -1.62 -6.09 3.29
N THR A 122 -2.83 -6.44 3.73
CA THR A 122 -4.07 -5.81 3.21
C THR A 122 -4.19 -4.34 3.58
N TRP A 123 -3.41 -3.88 4.57
CA TRP A 123 -3.39 -2.48 5.01
C TRP A 123 -2.29 -1.67 4.34
N ILE A 124 -1.38 -2.27 3.59
CA ILE A 124 -0.24 -1.57 3.03
C ILE A 124 -0.63 -0.79 1.77
N VAL A 125 -0.25 0.48 1.76
CA VAL A 125 -0.32 1.37 0.61
C VAL A 125 0.88 1.06 -0.29
N PRO A 126 0.69 0.93 -1.61
CA PRO A 126 1.78 0.62 -2.53
C PRO A 126 2.93 1.64 -2.45
N TYR A 127 4.16 1.15 -2.47
CA TYR A 127 5.39 1.93 -2.38
C TYR A 127 6.46 1.36 -3.33
N CYS A 128 7.49 2.17 -3.62
CA CYS A 128 8.69 1.70 -4.33
C CYS A 128 9.68 1.19 -3.27
N PRO A 129 9.98 -0.13 -3.23
CA PRO A 129 10.99 -0.67 -2.32
C PRO A 129 12.40 -0.21 -2.67
#